data_AF-A0A969QYX0-F1
#
_entry.id   AF-A0A969QYX0-F1
#
_cell.length_a   1.000
_cell.length_b   1.000
_cell.length_c   1.000
_cell.angle_alpha   90.00
_cell.angle_beta   90.00
_cell.angle_gamma   90.00
#
_symmetry.space_group_name_H-M   'P 1'
#
loop_
_entity.id
_entity.type
_entity.pdbx_description
1 polymer ?
#
loop_
_entity_poly.entity_id
_entity_poly.type
_entity_poly.pdbx_seq_one_letter_code
_entity_poly.pdbx_strand_id
1 'polypeptide(L)'
;MSVVTNTKTAVEAGDFAKAKEEFAKFGDSWSKVGEGIKAASADGYTAIETNVGSVNTALGEAQPDSTQVMDALTALGASIESVAKP
;
A
#
# COMPACT_ATOMS: atom_id res chain seq x y z
N MET A 1 -11.52 -4.68 -7.83
CA MET A 1 -11.09 -3.72 -6.80
C MET A 1 -9.78 -4.23 -6.23
N SER A 2 -8.73 -3.40 -6.21
CA SER A 2 -7.44 -3.76 -5.61
C SER A 2 -7.46 -3.47 -4.11
N VAL A 3 -6.54 -4.07 -3.35
CA VAL A 3 -6.38 -3.79 -1.91
C VAL A 3 -6.16 -2.30 -1.65
N VAL A 4 -5.37 -1.63 -2.50
CA VAL A 4 -5.12 -0.18 -2.39
C VAL A 4 -6.42 0.61 -2.55
N THR A 5 -7.27 0.28 -3.52
CA THR A 5 -8.57 0.93 -3.70
C THR A 5 -9.50 0.71 -2.50
N ASN A 6 -9.60 -0.52 -1.99
CA ASN A 6 -10.44 -0.82 -0.83
C ASN A 6 -9.99 -0.05 0.42
N THR A 7 -8.67 0.02 0.63
CA THR A 7 -8.09 0.75 1.75
C THR A 7 -8.41 2.25 1.63
N LYS A 8 -8.30 2.82 0.41
CA LYS A 8 -8.68 4.21 0.14
C LYS A 8 -10.14 4.50 0.51
N THR A 9 -11.07 3.66 0.04
CA THR A 9 -12.49 3.79 0.37
C THR A 9 -12.77 3.73 1.87
N ALA A 10 -12.04 2.89 2.62
CA ALA A 10 -12.20 2.81 4.07
C ALA A 10 -11.70 4.08 4.79
N VAL A 11 -10.57 4.66 4.35
CA VAL A 11 -10.03 5.91 4.90
C VAL A 11 -10.94 7.11 4.57
N GLU A 12 -11.49 7.17 3.37
CA GLU A 12 -12.48 8.18 2.97
C GLU A 12 -13.74 8.13 3.84
N ALA A 13 -14.13 6.92 4.28
CA ALA A 13 -15.24 6.71 5.21
C ALA A 13 -14.87 6.97 6.69
N GLY A 14 -13.60 7.30 6.99
CA GLY A 14 -13.08 7.44 8.36
C GLY A 14 -12.96 6.12 9.12
N ASP A 15 -13.11 4.97 8.44
CA ASP A 15 -13.04 3.64 9.04
C ASP A 15 -11.61 3.09 8.97
N PHE A 16 -10.75 3.61 9.85
CA PHE A 16 -9.34 3.21 9.91
C PHE A 16 -9.13 1.77 10.39
N ALA A 17 -10.09 1.18 11.11
CA ALA A 17 -10.04 -0.23 11.49
C ALA A 17 -10.18 -1.10 10.24
N LYS A 18 -11.18 -0.81 9.40
CA LYS A 18 -11.34 -1.47 8.11
C LYS A 18 -10.19 -1.18 7.16
N ALA A 19 -9.65 0.04 7.16
CA ALA A 19 -8.46 0.36 6.35
C ALA A 19 -7.27 -0.54 6.71
N LYS A 20 -7.01 -0.78 8.00
CA LYS A 20 -5.98 -1.72 8.45
C LYS A 20 -6.25 -3.15 8.00
N GLU A 21 -7.50 -3.61 8.13
CA GLU A 21 -7.89 -4.96 7.71
C GLU A 21 -7.74 -5.15 6.19
N GLU A 22 -8.20 -4.18 5.40
CA GLU A 22 -8.03 -4.23 3.95
C GLU A 22 -6.54 -4.20 3.59
N PHE A 23 -5.76 -3.29 4.19
CA PHE A 23 -4.34 -3.15 3.89
C PHE A 23 -3.51 -4.38 4.28
N ALA A 24 -3.88 -5.10 5.34
CA ALA A 24 -3.22 -6.35 5.71
C ALA A 24 -3.23 -7.39 4.57
N LYS A 25 -4.30 -7.42 3.75
CA LYS A 25 -4.41 -8.29 2.56
C LYS A 25 -3.37 -7.97 1.49
N PHE A 26 -2.80 -6.76 1.51
CA PHE A 26 -1.70 -6.37 0.63
C PHE A 26 -0.48 -7.23 0.94
N GLY A 27 -0.10 -7.38 2.21
CA GLY A 27 1.06 -8.18 2.62
C GLY A 27 0.97 -9.63 2.16
N ASP A 28 -0.21 -10.25 2.30
CA ASP A 28 -0.47 -11.62 1.84
C ASP A 28 -0.30 -11.78 0.33
N SER A 29 -0.72 -10.77 -0.43
CA SER A 29 -0.59 -10.77 -1.90
C SER A 29 0.85 -10.45 -2.33
N TRP A 30 1.47 -9.49 -1.66
CA TRP A 30 2.82 -9.01 -1.92
C TRP A 30 3.87 -10.10 -1.70
N SER A 31 3.74 -10.90 -0.63
CA SER A 31 4.63 -12.03 -0.36
C SER A 31 4.71 -13.06 -1.51
N LYS A 32 3.68 -13.15 -2.36
CA LYS A 32 3.63 -14.08 -3.51
C LYS A 32 4.28 -13.53 -4.77
N VAL A 33 4.37 -12.20 -4.91
CA VAL A 33 4.83 -11.54 -6.14
C VAL A 33 6.12 -10.73 -5.95
N GLY A 34 6.44 -10.36 -4.71
CA GLY A 34 7.54 -9.46 -4.36
C GLY A 34 8.91 -9.99 -4.79
N GLU A 35 9.15 -11.31 -4.69
CA GLU A 35 10.41 -11.91 -5.14
C GLU A 35 10.58 -11.80 -6.67
N GLY A 36 9.52 -12.02 -7.44
CA GLY A 36 9.55 -11.86 -8.89
C GLY A 36 9.82 -10.41 -9.31
N ILE A 37 9.18 -9.46 -8.63
CA ILE A 37 9.43 -8.03 -8.85
C ILE A 37 10.86 -7.68 -8.47
N LYS A 38 11.38 -8.18 -7.35
CA LYS A 38 12.77 -7.95 -6.91
C LYS A 38 13.79 -8.47 -7.92
N ALA A 39 13.53 -9.62 -8.53
CA ALA A 39 14.37 -10.19 -9.56
C ALA A 39 14.34 -9.37 -10.87
N ALA A 40 13.18 -8.81 -11.23
CA ALA A 40 13.04 -7.97 -12.42
C ALA A 40 13.53 -6.52 -12.20
N SER A 41 13.30 -5.96 -11.02
CA SER A 41 13.60 -4.58 -10.64
C SER A 41 13.77 -4.46 -9.12
N ALA A 42 15.02 -4.45 -8.65
CA ALA A 42 15.34 -4.22 -7.25
C ALA A 42 14.87 -2.83 -6.77
N ASP A 43 14.97 -1.81 -7.64
CA ASP A 43 14.53 -0.45 -7.33
C ASP A 43 13.00 -0.38 -7.20
N GLY A 44 12.26 -1.04 -8.11
CA GLY A 44 10.80 -1.12 -8.05
C GLY A 44 10.31 -1.84 -6.79
N TYR A 45 10.95 -2.96 -6.43
CA TYR A 45 10.69 -3.67 -5.18
C TYR A 45 10.93 -2.76 -3.96
N THR A 46 12.06 -2.06 -3.92
CA THR A 46 12.43 -1.15 -2.81
C THR A 46 11.46 0.01 -2.68
N ALA A 47 11.02 0.60 -3.79
CA ALA A 47 10.03 1.67 -3.80
C ALA A 47 8.68 1.20 -3.23
N ILE A 48 8.25 -0.02 -3.58
CA ILE A 48 7.01 -0.60 -3.06
C ILE A 48 7.11 -0.88 -1.56
N GLU A 49 8.18 -1.54 -1.10
CA GLU A 49 8.42 -1.78 0.34
C GLU A 49 8.45 -0.48 1.14
N THR A 50 9.08 0.57 0.60
CA THR A 50 9.12 1.90 1.23
C THR A 50 7.72 2.46 1.39
N ASN A 51 6.92 2.45 0.31
CA ASN A 51 5.55 2.95 0.35
C ASN A 51 4.62 2.11 1.24
N VAL A 52 4.82 0.79 1.30
CA VAL A 52 4.12 -0.09 2.27
C VAL A 52 4.45 0.32 3.70
N GLY A 53 5.73 0.60 3.99
CA GLY A 53 6.16 1.12 5.29
C GLY A 53 5.49 2.45 5.64
N SER A 54 5.39 3.38 4.69
CA SER A 54 4.69 4.65 4.88
C SER A 54 3.21 4.47 5.19
N VAL A 55 2.50 3.59 4.46
CA VAL A 55 1.08 3.30 4.74
C VAL A 55 0.90 2.67 6.12
N ASN A 56 1.75 1.69 6.49
CA ASN A 56 1.71 1.06 7.80
C ASN A 56 1.97 2.04 8.94
N THR A 57 2.89 2.99 8.72
CA THR A 57 3.21 4.04 9.71
C THR A 57 2.01 4.95 9.90
N ALA A 58 1.46 5.49 8.81
CA ALA A 58 0.32 6.42 8.86
C ALA A 58 -0.94 5.76 9.46
N LEU A 59 -1.24 4.51 9.09
CA LEU A 59 -2.34 3.75 9.71
C LEU A 59 -2.03 3.39 11.17
N GLY A 60 -0.77 3.19 11.53
CA GLY A 60 -0.33 2.78 12.87
C GLY A 60 -0.43 3.87 13.93
N GLU A 61 -0.61 5.13 13.53
CA GLU A 61 -0.75 6.24 14.46
C GLU A 61 -1.96 6.09 15.38
N ALA A 62 -1.88 6.68 16.58
CA ALA A 62 -2.98 6.67 17.55
C ALA A 62 -4.25 7.33 17.00
N GLN A 63 -4.07 8.33 16.13
CA GLN A 63 -5.14 8.99 15.39
C GLN A 63 -4.67 9.22 13.95
N PRO A 64 -4.89 8.24 13.05
CA PRO A 64 -4.42 8.33 11.67
C PRO A 64 -4.96 9.56 10.95
N ASP A 65 -4.10 10.27 10.24
CA ASP A 65 -4.49 11.38 9.37
C ASP A 65 -4.93 10.83 8.00
N SER A 66 -6.20 11.05 7.62
CA SER A 66 -6.73 10.57 6.34
C SER A 66 -5.91 11.05 5.14
N THR A 67 -5.42 12.30 5.15
CA THR A 67 -4.64 12.87 4.04
C THR A 67 -3.31 12.14 3.91
N GLN A 68 -2.59 11.96 5.01
CA GLN A 68 -1.31 11.24 5.01
C GLN A 68 -1.47 9.78 4.54
N VAL A 69 -2.53 9.11 4.99
CA VAL A 69 -2.82 7.74 4.56
C VAL A 69 -3.20 7.71 3.07
N MET A 70 -3.94 8.69 2.56
CA MET A 70 -4.30 8.81 1.13
C MET A 70 -3.11 9.10 0.23
N ASP A 71 -2.19 9.96 0.67
CA ASP A 71 -0.96 10.25 -0.05
C ASP A 71 -0.07 9.01 -0.13
N ALA A 72 0.11 8.31 0.99
CA ALA A 72 0.89 7.07 1.04
C ALA A 72 0.29 5.95 0.15
N LEU A 73 -1.03 5.78 0.17
CA LEU A 73 -1.71 4.80 -0.69
C LEU A 73 -1.67 5.18 -2.17
N THR A 74 -1.64 6.47 -2.49
CA THR A 74 -1.47 6.95 -3.87
C THR A 74 -0.05 6.69 -4.38
N ALA A 75 0.96 6.98 -3.56
CA ALA A 75 2.35 6.66 -3.88
C ALA A 75 2.55 5.15 -4.07
N LEU A 76 1.99 4.32 -3.19
CA LEU A 76 2.03 2.87 -3.34
C LEU A 76 1.40 2.39 -4.65
N GLY A 77 0.21 2.89 -4.98
CA GLY A 77 -0.46 2.57 -6.24
C GLY A 77 0.39 2.90 -7.46
N ALA A 78 1.03 4.09 -7.47
CA ALA A 78 1.91 4.50 -8.54
C ALA A 78 3.15 3.60 -8.68
N SER A 79 3.76 3.16 -7.56
CA SER A 79 4.88 2.22 -7.60
C SER A 79 4.48 0.85 -8.15
N ILE A 80 3.30 0.34 -7.78
CA ILE A 80 2.76 -0.92 -8.30
C ILE A 80 2.54 -0.81 -9.81
N GLU A 81 1.93 0.28 -10.28
CA GLU A 81 1.71 0.50 -11.71
C GLU A 81 3.01 0.64 -12.50
N SER A 82 4.04 1.25 -11.90
CA SER A 82 5.36 1.41 -12.51
C SER A 82 6.03 0.07 -12.81
N VAL A 83 5.95 -0.89 -11.88
CA VAL A 83 6.55 -2.23 -12.06
C VAL A 83 5.66 -3.19 -12.85
N ALA A 84 4.36 -2.89 -12.99
CA ALA A 84 3.42 -3.68 -13.77
C ALA A 84 3.44 -3.36 -15.27
N LYS A 85 4.07 -2.25 -15.68
CA LYS A 85 4.23 -1.91 -17.10
C LYS A 85 5.34 -2.77 -17.73
N PRO A 86 5.09 -3.37 -18.92
CA PRO A 86 6.06 -4.18 -19.66
C PRO A 86 7.21 -3.35 -20.24
#